data_AF-A0A7X8CYI1-F1
#
_entry.id   AF-A0A7X8CYI1-F1
#
_cell.length_a   1.000
_cell.length_b   1.000
_cell.length_c   1.000
_cell.angle_alpha   90.00
_cell.angle_beta   90.00
_cell.angle_gamma   90.00
#
_symmetry.space_group_name_H-M   'P 1'
#
loop_
_entity.id
_entity.type
_entity.pdbx_description
1 polymer ?
#
loop_
_entity_poly.entity_id
_entity_poly.type
_entity_poly.pdbx_seq_one_letter_code
_entity_poly.pdbx_strand_id
1 'polypeptide(L)'
;MAKIKLTKNELKKQKDALKMYKRYLPTLQLKKQQLQTEIRGIEAKAKARAEERERLLAEFRAWIAVFGEEDAVRTDSGEWLLAVREIRTTSGNIAGVEIPVYAGADFELADYDLYL
;
A
#
# COMPACT_ATOMS: atom_id res chain seq x y z
N MET A 1 -38.53 -9.97 7.27
CA MET A 1 -38.92 -9.36 5.99
C MET A 1 -39.89 -8.24 6.29
N ALA A 2 -39.65 -7.01 5.81
CA ALA A 2 -40.57 -5.89 6.05
C ALA A 2 -41.93 -6.19 5.42
N LYS A 3 -43.02 -5.88 6.14
CA LYS A 3 -44.41 -6.15 5.72
C LYS A 3 -44.74 -5.34 4.46
N ILE A 4 -44.81 -6.00 3.30
CA ILE A 4 -45.07 -5.34 2.00
C ILE A 4 -46.52 -4.87 1.97
N LYS A 5 -46.73 -3.58 1.68
CA LYS A 5 -48.09 -3.03 1.50
C LYS A 5 -48.65 -3.53 0.17
N LEU A 6 -49.73 -4.31 0.20
CA LEU A 6 -50.39 -4.84 -0.99
C LEU A 6 -51.25 -3.76 -1.69
N THR A 7 -50.59 -2.75 -2.25
CA THR A 7 -51.22 -1.63 -2.96
C THR A 7 -50.65 -1.50 -4.37
N LYS A 8 -51.43 -0.95 -5.32
CA LYS A 8 -50.97 -0.70 -6.70
C LYS A 8 -49.73 0.22 -6.74
N ASN A 9 -49.65 1.18 -5.81
CA ASN A 9 -48.52 2.10 -5.69
C ASN A 9 -47.24 1.37 -5.27
N GLU A 10 -47.33 0.46 -4.30
CA GLU A 10 -46.19 -0.36 -3.87
C GLU A 10 -45.71 -1.28 -5.00
N LEU A 11 -46.64 -1.90 -5.75
CA LEU A 11 -46.28 -2.73 -6.91
C LEU A 11 -45.54 -1.92 -7.98
N LYS A 12 -45.97 -0.69 -8.27
CA LYS A 12 -45.28 0.21 -9.20
C LYS A 12 -43.87 0.54 -8.70
N LYS A 13 -43.73 0.94 -7.44
CA LYS A 13 -42.43 1.24 -6.81
C LYS A 13 -41.46 0.06 -6.90
N GLN A 14 -41.94 -1.16 -6.64
CA GLN A 14 -41.10 -2.37 -6.74
C GLN A 14 -40.69 -2.68 -8.19
N LYS A 15 -41.58 -2.49 -9.16
CA LYS A 15 -41.25 -2.64 -10.59
C LYS A 15 -40.20 -1.64 -11.04
N ASP A 16 -40.32 -0.38 -10.61
CA ASP A 16 -39.36 0.67 -10.93
C ASP A 16 -37.99 0.39 -10.29
N ALA A 17 -37.98 -0.02 -9.02
CA ALA A 17 -36.76 -0.45 -8.33
C ALA A 17 -36.11 -1.68 -9.00
N LEU A 18 -36.90 -2.69 -9.38
CA LEU A 18 -36.39 -3.87 -10.09
C LEU A 18 -35.79 -3.50 -11.45
N LYS A 19 -36.42 -2.60 -12.20
CA LYS A 19 -35.87 -2.09 -13.48
C LYS A 19 -34.55 -1.37 -13.26
N MET A 20 -34.47 -0.55 -12.21
CA MET A 20 -33.25 0.15 -11.81
C MET A 20 -32.14 -0.85 -11.45
N TYR A 21 -32.40 -1.83 -10.58
CA TYR A 21 -31.41 -2.82 -10.18
C TYR A 21 -30.92 -3.66 -11.35
N LYS A 22 -31.81 -4.15 -12.21
CA LYS A 22 -31.43 -4.89 -13.41
C LYS A 22 -30.53 -4.09 -14.35
N ARG A 23 -30.70 -2.77 -14.40
CA ARG A 23 -29.88 -1.87 -15.23
C ARG A 23 -28.48 -1.64 -14.65
N TYR A 24 -28.37 -1.39 -13.34
CA TYR A 24 -27.09 -0.98 -12.72
C TYR A 24 -26.28 -2.13 -12.12
N LEU A 25 -26.91 -3.23 -11.71
CA LEU A 25 -26.22 -4.37 -11.13
C LEU A 25 -25.12 -4.95 -12.02
N PRO A 26 -25.29 -5.09 -13.36
CA PRO A 26 -24.23 -5.57 -14.24
C PRO A 26 -22.98 -4.68 -14.22
N THR A 27 -23.16 -3.35 -14.22
CA THR A 27 -22.05 -2.39 -14.17
C THR A 27 -21.32 -2.45 -12.83
N LEU A 28 -22.04 -2.60 -11.73
CA LEU A 28 -21.43 -2.76 -10.39
C LEU A 28 -20.65 -4.06 -10.27
N GLN A 29 -21.17 -5.16 -10.84
CA GLN A 29 -20.47 -6.44 -10.89
C GLN A 29 -19.18 -6.34 -11.70
N LEU A 30 -19.21 -5.67 -12.85
CA LEU A 30 -18.02 -5.42 -13.65
C LEU A 30 -16.97 -4.60 -12.89
N LYS A 31 -17.39 -3.50 -12.25
CA LYS A 31 -16.48 -2.67 -11.43
C LYS A 31 -15.88 -3.47 -10.27
N LYS A 32 -16.66 -4.35 -9.63
CA LYS A 32 -16.17 -5.27 -8.60
C LYS A 32 -15.10 -6.23 -9.15
N GLN A 33 -15.31 -6.83 -10.33
CA GLN A 33 -14.35 -7.75 -10.94
C GLN A 33 -13.03 -7.05 -11.32
N GLN A 34 -13.10 -5.82 -11.84
CA GLN A 34 -11.92 -5.00 -12.13
C GLN A 34 -11.10 -4.76 -10.86
N LEU A 35 -11.75 -4.29 -9.78
CA LEU A 35 -11.11 -4.09 -8.49
C LEU A 35 -10.46 -5.36 -7.94
N GLN A 36 -11.15 -6.51 -8.02
CA GLN A 36 -10.60 -7.79 -7.56
C GLN A 36 -9.36 -8.22 -8.36
N THR A 37 -9.30 -7.90 -9.64
CA THR A 37 -8.14 -8.21 -10.49
C THR A 37 -6.94 -7.34 -10.11
N GLU A 38 -7.16 -6.04 -9.91
CA GLU A 38 -6.12 -5.12 -9.43
C GLU A 38 -5.58 -5.54 -8.06
N ILE A 39 -6.46 -5.90 -7.12
CA ILE A 39 -6.07 -6.38 -5.78
C ILE A 39 -5.13 -7.59 -5.90
N ARG A 40 -5.50 -8.60 -6.70
CA ARG A 40 -4.65 -9.78 -6.90
C ARG A 40 -3.29 -9.42 -7.51
N GLY A 41 -3.27 -8.47 -8.46
CA GLY A 41 -2.02 -7.98 -9.05
C GLY A 41 -1.12 -7.28 -8.02
N ILE A 42 -1.71 -6.48 -7.12
CA ILE A 42 -1.00 -5.80 -6.04
C ILE A 42 -0.48 -6.81 -5.01
N GLU A 43 -1.29 -7.80 -4.61
CA GLU A 43 -0.89 -8.87 -3.69
C GLU A 43 0.31 -9.65 -4.23
N ALA A 44 0.29 -10.02 -5.50
CA ALA A 44 1.40 -10.72 -6.14
C ALA A 44 2.69 -9.88 -6.15
N LYS A 45 2.58 -8.58 -6.49
CA LYS A 45 3.72 -7.65 -6.43
C LYS A 45 4.24 -7.47 -5.01
N ALA A 46 3.36 -7.33 -4.03
CA ALA A 46 3.73 -7.17 -2.63
C ALA A 46 4.48 -8.40 -2.13
N LYS A 47 3.99 -9.61 -2.46
CA LYS A 47 4.67 -10.86 -2.14
C LYS A 47 6.08 -10.93 -2.75
N ALA A 48 6.21 -10.63 -4.05
CA ALA A 48 7.51 -10.64 -4.72
C ALA A 48 8.50 -9.62 -4.10
N ARG A 49 8.01 -8.43 -3.72
CA ARG A 49 8.82 -7.42 -3.03
C ARG A 49 9.24 -7.85 -1.63
N ALA A 50 8.36 -8.53 -0.89
CA ALA A 50 8.70 -9.07 0.42
C ALA A 50 9.78 -10.16 0.32
N GLU A 51 9.65 -11.07 -0.65
CA GLU A 51 10.66 -12.12 -0.91
C GLU A 51 12.01 -11.52 -1.29
N GLU A 52 12.02 -10.51 -2.16
CA GLU A 52 13.24 -9.77 -2.54
C GLU A 52 13.89 -9.08 -1.32
N ARG A 53 13.08 -8.43 -0.48
CA ARG A 53 13.55 -7.79 0.76
C ARG A 53 14.20 -8.80 1.69
N GLU A 54 13.58 -9.95 1.91
CA GLU A 54 14.15 -10.98 2.78
C GLU A 54 15.46 -11.53 2.21
N ARG A 55 15.58 -11.71 0.88
CA ARG A 55 16.84 -12.10 0.25
C ARG A 55 17.94 -11.08 0.49
N LEU A 56 17.66 -9.80 0.22
CA LEU A 56 18.61 -8.72 0.44
C LEU A 56 19.02 -8.59 1.91
N LEU A 57 18.07 -8.74 2.83
CA LEU A 57 18.36 -8.73 4.28
C LEU A 57 19.23 -9.91 4.71
N ALA A 58 19.02 -11.10 4.15
CA ALA A 58 19.84 -12.27 4.44
C ALA A 58 21.30 -12.06 3.96
N GLU A 59 21.47 -11.56 2.73
CA GLU A 59 22.78 -11.19 2.18
C GLU A 59 23.47 -10.11 3.02
N PHE A 60 22.72 -9.07 3.38
CA PHE A 60 23.20 -7.98 4.23
C PHE A 60 23.62 -8.47 5.63
N ARG A 61 22.84 -9.36 6.25
CA ARG A 61 23.16 -9.94 7.57
C ARG A 61 24.47 -10.73 7.58
N ALA A 62 24.76 -11.45 6.50
CA ALA A 62 26.03 -12.17 6.37
C ALA A 62 27.22 -11.21 6.32
N TRP A 63 27.06 -10.07 5.65
CA TRP A 63 28.10 -9.03 5.55
C TRP A 63 28.26 -8.22 6.83
N ILE A 64 27.17 -7.77 7.43
CA ILE A 64 27.24 -6.93 8.64
C ILE A 64 27.80 -7.70 9.84
N ALA A 65 27.66 -9.02 9.87
CA ALA A 65 28.29 -9.86 10.90
C ALA A 65 29.84 -9.76 10.92
N VAL A 66 30.45 -9.27 9.84
CA VAL A 66 31.91 -9.01 9.77
C VAL A 66 32.27 -7.65 10.38
N PHE A 67 31.32 -6.73 10.50
CA PHE A 67 31.51 -5.45 11.18
C PHE A 67 31.31 -5.63 12.68
N GLY A 68 32.38 -5.46 13.46
CA GLY A 68 32.39 -5.70 14.92
C GLY A 68 32.17 -4.45 15.77
N GLU A 69 32.14 -3.26 15.16
CA GLU A 69 32.18 -1.98 15.88
C GLU A 69 30.92 -1.17 15.58
N GLU A 70 29.89 -1.34 16.42
CA GLU A 70 28.65 -0.56 16.33
C GLU A 70 28.88 0.92 16.67
N ASP A 71 29.88 1.21 17.50
CA ASP A 71 30.26 2.57 17.87
C ASP A 71 30.89 3.35 16.70
N ALA A 72 31.51 2.66 15.74
CA ALA A 72 32.12 3.28 14.55
C ALA A 72 31.09 3.88 13.58
N VAL A 73 29.81 3.52 13.70
CA VAL A 73 28.72 4.06 12.86
C VAL A 73 27.86 5.09 13.59
N ARG A 74 28.35 5.61 14.72
CA ARG A 74 27.72 6.66 15.51
C ARG A 74 28.56 7.93 15.51
N THR A 75 27.90 9.07 15.67
CA THR A 75 28.56 10.36 15.90
C THR A 75 29.14 10.42 17.33
N ASP A 76 30.01 11.40 17.61
CA ASP A 76 30.48 11.69 18.97
C ASP A 76 29.35 11.97 19.97
N SER A 77 28.21 12.47 19.48
CA SER A 77 26.99 12.69 20.25
C SER A 77 26.16 11.41 20.49
N GLY A 78 26.57 10.27 19.92
CA GLY A 78 25.92 8.97 20.05
C GLY A 78 24.75 8.72 19.10
N GLU A 79 24.52 9.61 18.12
CA GLU A 79 23.49 9.49 17.10
C GLU A 79 23.97 8.65 15.91
N TRP A 80 23.05 8.08 15.13
CA TRP A 80 23.43 7.33 13.94
C TRP A 80 24.00 8.25 12.85
N LEU A 81 25.09 7.83 12.20
CA LEU A 81 25.66 8.60 11.09
C LEU A 81 24.71 8.72 9.90
N LEU A 82 23.81 7.74 9.70
CA LEU A 82 22.79 7.75 8.66
C LEU A 82 21.41 7.96 9.27
N ALA A 83 20.76 9.08 8.94
CA ALA A 83 19.41 9.40 9.38
C ALA A 83 18.44 9.56 8.21
N VAL A 84 17.17 9.22 8.45
CA VAL A 84 16.08 9.49 7.48
C VAL A 84 15.65 10.94 7.63
N ARG A 85 15.84 11.74 6.58
CA ARG A 85 15.43 13.16 6.58
C ARG A 85 13.97 13.32 6.19
N GLU A 86 13.58 12.72 5.06
CA GLU A 86 12.22 12.87 4.54
C GLU A 86 11.79 11.62 3.76
N ILE A 87 10.52 11.24 3.93
CA ILE A 87 9.87 10.21 3.11
C ILE A 87 8.91 10.91 2.16
N ARG A 88 9.19 10.82 0.86
CA ARG A 88 8.40 11.44 -0.20
C ARG A 88 7.31 10.50 -0.67
N THR A 89 6.09 11.03 -0.75
CA THR A 89 4.92 10.32 -1.28
C THR A 89 4.25 11.14 -2.37
N THR A 90 3.67 10.45 -3.35
CA THR A 90 2.90 11.02 -4.46
C THR A 90 1.49 10.48 -4.44
N SER A 91 0.55 11.15 -5.11
CA SER A 91 -0.81 10.63 -5.29
C SER A 91 -0.91 9.68 -6.49
N GLY A 92 -1.54 8.52 -6.29
CA GLY A 92 -1.88 7.56 -7.33
C GLY A 92 -3.38 7.27 -7.36
N ASN A 93 -3.92 6.88 -8.52
CA ASN A 93 -5.33 6.52 -8.66
C ASN A 93 -5.49 5.03 -8.99
N ILE A 94 -6.28 4.32 -8.19
CA ILE A 94 -6.68 2.95 -8.49
C ILE A 94 -8.20 2.90 -8.57
N ALA A 95 -8.73 2.70 -9.78
CA ALA A 95 -10.15 2.53 -10.06
C ALA A 95 -11.06 3.64 -9.48
N GLY A 96 -10.55 4.87 -9.43
CA GLY A 96 -11.27 6.04 -8.94
C GLY A 96 -11.07 6.35 -7.45
N VAL A 97 -10.16 5.64 -6.77
CA VAL A 97 -9.74 5.95 -5.39
C VAL A 97 -8.33 6.52 -5.42
N GLU A 98 -8.15 7.66 -4.76
CA GLU A 98 -6.85 8.31 -4.58
C GLU A 98 -6.09 7.66 -3.41
N ILE A 99 -4.84 7.27 -3.64
CA ILE A 99 -3.98 6.61 -2.67
C ILE A 99 -2.58 7.23 -2.64
N PRO A 100 -1.91 7.31 -1.48
CA PRO A 100 -0.52 7.70 -1.42
C PRO A 100 0.37 6.56 -1.94
N VAL A 101 1.35 6.91 -2.77
CA VAL A 101 2.34 6.02 -3.37
C VAL A 101 3.72 6.48 -2.94
N TYR A 102 4.55 5.56 -2.47
CA TYR A 102 5.94 5.84 -2.12
C TYR A 102 6.72 6.31 -3.36
N ALA A 103 7.36 7.48 -3.25
CA ALA A 103 8.14 8.07 -4.34
C ALA A 103 9.64 8.03 -4.06
N GLY A 104 10.05 8.07 -2.80
CA GLY A 104 11.45 7.99 -2.41
C GLY A 104 11.65 8.33 -0.94
N ALA A 105 12.87 8.16 -0.46
CA ALA A 105 13.31 8.65 0.84
C ALA A 105 14.65 9.35 0.67
N ASP A 106 14.79 10.50 1.32
CA ASP A 106 16.02 11.26 1.36
C ASP A 106 16.70 11.01 2.70
N PHE A 107 18.00 10.70 2.64
CA PHE A 107 18.81 10.36 3.79
C PHE A 107 19.87 11.44 3.99
N GLU A 108 20.21 11.68 5.25
CA GLU A 108 21.29 12.57 5.64
C GLU A 108 22.39 11.74 6.27
N LEU A 109 23.62 11.96 5.80
CA LEU A 109 24.82 11.32 6.32
C LEU A 109 25.62 12.38 7.07
N ALA A 110 25.84 12.17 8.36
CA ALA A 110 26.71 13.00 9.18
C ALA A 110 28.19 12.75 8.81
N ASP A 111 29.05 13.73 9.09
CA ASP A 111 30.48 13.62 8.81
C ASP A 111 31.09 12.45 9.59
N TYR A 112 31.79 11.57 8.87
CA TYR A 112 32.51 10.44 9.43
C TYR A 112 33.93 10.90 9.78
N ASP A 113 34.29 10.89 11.07
CA ASP A 113 35.66 11.18 11.49
C ASP A 113 36.55 9.94 11.23
N LEU A 114 37.50 10.09 10.29
CA LEU A 114 38.44 9.04 9.90
C LEU A 114 39.71 9.01 10.79
N TYR A 115 39.85 9.93 11.74
CA TYR A 115 41.10 10.18 12.47
C TYR A 115 40.98 10.18 14.01
N LEU A 116 39.83 9.78 14.55
CA LEU A 116 39.67 9.41 15.96
C LEU A 116 40.14 7.98 16.22
#